data_AF-A0A917K8W0-F1
#
_entry.id   AF-A0A917K8W0-F1
#
_cell.length_a   1.000
_cell.length_b   1.000
_cell.length_c   1.000
_cell.angle_alpha   90.00
_cell.angle_beta   90.00
_cell.angle_gamma   90.00
#
_symmetry.space_group_name_H-M   'P 1'
#
loop_
_entity.id
_entity.type
_entity.pdbx_description
1 polymer ?
#
loop_
_entity_poly.entity_id
_entity_poly.type
_entity_poly.pdbx_seq_one_letter_code
_entity_poly.pdbx_strand_id
1 'polypeptide(L)'
;MYSVLYDRICGWLCVAAAVTGWVWGGVSHFMAITPAERLIYAAAGSLMILAARGRPRYAVLCALWLGMGIFLWGLAGLAGLNANGVFRTTEPLENALRFVAGGWGMVAAVEDALAWRRKTA
;
A
#
# COMPACT_ATOMS: atom_id res chain seq x y z
N MET A 1 11.75 -10.00 -10.28
CA MET A 1 11.30 -8.60 -10.20
C MET A 1 10.41 -8.51 -8.99
N TYR A 2 11.00 -8.10 -7.88
CA TYR A 2 10.31 -8.07 -6.58
C TYR A 2 9.18 -7.02 -6.59
N SER A 3 9.35 -5.90 -7.30
CA SER A 3 8.34 -4.84 -7.45
C SER A 3 7.05 -5.33 -8.10
N VAL A 4 7.15 -6.14 -9.16
CA VAL A 4 5.97 -6.71 -9.84
C VAL A 4 5.20 -7.66 -8.93
N LEU A 5 5.91 -8.46 -8.12
CA LEU A 5 5.28 -9.38 -7.17
C LEU A 5 4.57 -8.59 -6.06
N TYR A 6 5.25 -7.58 -5.51
CA TYR A 6 4.70 -6.66 -4.52
C TYR A 6 3.41 -6.00 -5.04
N ASP A 7 3.46 -5.38 -6.21
CA ASP A 7 2.33 -4.66 -6.80
C ASP A 7 1.13 -5.59 -7.06
N ARG A 8 1.36 -6.87 -7.42
CA ARG A 8 0.26 -7.84 -7.55
C ARG A 8 -0.37 -8.15 -6.21
N ILE A 9 0.45 -8.53 -5.22
CA ILE A 9 -0.06 -9.01 -3.94
C ILE A 9 -0.70 -7.85 -3.17
N CYS A 10 0.05 -6.77 -2.95
CA CYS A 10 -0.45 -5.59 -2.25
C CYS A 10 -1.57 -4.90 -3.02
N GLY A 11 -1.53 -4.88 -4.36
CA GLY A 11 -2.61 -4.36 -5.18
C GLY A 11 -3.94 -5.08 -4.93
N TRP A 12 -3.94 -6.42 -4.97
CA TRP A 12 -5.13 -7.21 -4.67
C TRP A 12 -5.59 -7.07 -3.22
N LEU A 13 -4.66 -7.00 -2.26
CA LEU A 13 -5.01 -6.79 -0.86
C LEU A 13 -5.66 -5.42 -0.62
N CYS A 14 -5.17 -4.36 -1.28
CA CYS A 14 -5.79 -3.04 -1.21
C CYS A 14 -7.18 -3.02 -1.85
N VAL A 15 -7.36 -3.67 -3.01
CA VAL A 15 -8.70 -3.81 -3.62
C VAL A 15 -9.64 -4.59 -2.71
N ALA A 16 -9.17 -5.70 -2.12
CA ALA A 16 -9.96 -6.48 -1.17
C ALA A 16 -10.36 -5.63 0.04
N ALA A 17 -9.43 -4.87 0.63
CA ALA A 17 -9.70 -3.95 1.74
C ALA A 17 -10.72 -2.86 1.37
N ALA A 18 -10.65 -2.33 0.14
CA ALA A 18 -11.66 -1.40 -0.34
C ALA A 18 -13.04 -2.07 -0.40
N VAL A 19 -13.14 -3.24 -1.04
CA VAL A 19 -14.40 -3.98 -1.18
C VAL A 19 -14.99 -4.34 0.18
N THR A 20 -14.19 -4.85 1.13
CA THR A 20 -14.67 -5.13 2.49
C THR A 20 -15.14 -3.87 3.20
N GLY A 21 -14.46 -2.74 3.00
CA GLY A 21 -14.93 -1.44 3.49
C GLY A 21 -16.28 -1.02 2.89
N TRP A 22 -16.53 -1.28 1.60
CA TRP A 22 -17.82 -0.99 0.97
C TRP A 22 -18.95 -1.91 1.46
N VAL A 23 -18.69 -3.19 1.63
CA VAL A 23 -19.71 -4.20 2.00
C VAL A 23 -20.00 -4.20 3.50
N TRP A 24 -18.96 -4.12 4.35
CA TRP A 24 -19.07 -4.32 5.79
C TRP A 24 -18.64 -3.11 6.63
N GLY A 25 -18.08 -2.07 6.01
CA GLY A 25 -17.57 -0.90 6.71
C GLY A 25 -16.22 -1.09 7.41
N GLY A 26 -15.72 -2.33 7.48
CA GLY A 26 -14.46 -2.68 8.13
C GLY A 26 -14.31 -4.20 8.29
N VAL A 27 -13.21 -4.62 8.92
CA VAL A 27 -12.92 -6.01 9.28
C VAL A 27 -13.05 -6.15 10.79
N SER A 28 -14.28 -6.42 11.24
CA SER A 28 -14.60 -6.60 12.67
C SER A 28 -14.04 -5.45 13.52
N HIS A 29 -13.49 -5.76 14.70
CA HIS A 29 -12.81 -4.80 15.56
C HIS A 29 -11.40 -4.44 15.08
N PHE A 30 -10.80 -5.20 14.16
CA PHE A 30 -9.38 -5.07 13.82
C PHE A 30 -9.05 -3.97 12.81
N MET A 31 -10.04 -3.54 12.02
CA MET A 31 -9.84 -2.52 10.99
C MET A 31 -11.15 -1.79 10.71
N ALA A 32 -11.21 -0.49 10.97
CA ALA A 32 -12.37 0.33 10.66
C ALA A 32 -12.04 1.20 9.44
N ILE A 33 -12.74 0.99 8.33
CA ILE A 33 -12.40 1.62 7.05
C ILE A 33 -13.37 2.76 6.74
N THR A 34 -12.91 4.00 6.81
CA THR A 34 -13.73 5.18 6.50
C THR A 34 -14.05 5.26 5.00
N PRO A 35 -15.09 6.00 4.59
CA PRO A 35 -15.40 6.19 3.16
C PRO A 35 -14.22 6.75 2.34
N ALA A 36 -13.43 7.66 2.93
CA ALA A 36 -12.23 8.20 2.29
C ALA A 36 -11.17 7.11 2.10
N GLU A 37 -10.96 6.26 3.11
CA GLU A 37 -9.99 5.16 3.04
C GLU A 37 -10.35 4.14 1.98
N ARG A 38 -11.64 3.83 1.80
CA ARG A 38 -12.11 2.92 0.74
C ARG A 38 -11.70 3.39 -0.64
N LEU A 39 -11.83 4.70 -0.91
CA LEU A 39 -11.44 5.29 -2.19
C LEU A 39 -9.93 5.27 -2.38
N ILE A 40 -9.17 5.58 -1.34
CA ILE A 40 -7.70 5.52 -1.38
C ILE A 40 -7.22 4.10 -1.64
N TYR A 41 -7.75 3.11 -0.93
CA TYR A 41 -7.41 1.69 -1.12
C TYR A 41 -7.81 1.18 -2.51
N ALA A 42 -8.98 1.58 -3.02
CA ALA A 42 -9.42 1.21 -4.36
C ALA A 42 -8.51 1.81 -5.44
N ALA A 43 -8.19 3.10 -5.34
CA ALA A 43 -7.31 3.79 -6.28
C ALA A 43 -5.88 3.23 -6.23
N ALA A 44 -5.29 3.10 -5.04
CA ALA A 44 -3.95 2.55 -4.86
C ALA A 44 -3.86 1.10 -5.36
N GLY A 45 -4.83 0.25 -4.98
CA GLY A 45 -4.86 -1.14 -5.42
C GLY A 45 -4.99 -1.27 -6.94
N SER A 46 -5.84 -0.45 -7.56
CA SER A 46 -5.99 -0.43 -9.02
C SER A 46 -4.70 0.02 -9.72
N LEU A 47 -4.03 1.06 -9.21
CA LEU A 47 -2.76 1.53 -9.75
C LEU A 47 -1.66 0.48 -9.64
N MET A 48 -1.54 -0.21 -8.51
CA MET A 48 -0.57 -1.30 -8.33
C MET A 48 -0.83 -2.44 -9.32
N ILE A 49 -2.10 -2.88 -9.47
CA ILE A 49 -2.45 -3.95 -10.42
C ILE A 49 -2.12 -3.53 -11.87
N LEU A 50 -2.38 -2.28 -12.25
CA LEU A 50 -2.04 -1.76 -13.57
C LEU A 50 -0.52 -1.68 -13.76
N ALA A 51 0.23 -1.22 -12.76
CA ALA A 51 1.69 -1.15 -12.79
C ALA A 51 2.32 -2.54 -12.95
N ALA A 52 1.79 -3.55 -12.25
CA ALA A 52 2.22 -4.94 -12.35
C ALA A 52 1.97 -5.61 -13.71
N ARG A 53 1.03 -5.09 -14.49
CA ARG A 53 0.74 -5.54 -15.87
C ARG A 53 1.49 -4.74 -16.93
N GLY A 54 2.05 -3.60 -16.54
CA GLY A 54 2.75 -2.69 -17.44
C GLY A 54 4.22 -3.01 -17.63
N ARG A 55 4.98 -1.99 -18.06
CA ARG A 55 6.44 -2.08 -18.16
C ARG A 55 7.07 -2.17 -16.77
N PRO A 56 8.20 -2.88 -16.63
CA PRO A 56 8.86 -3.10 -15.34
C PRO A 56 9.26 -1.80 -14.61
N ARG A 57 9.59 -0.72 -15.34
CA ARG A 57 9.81 0.63 -14.79
C ARG A 57 8.61 1.24 -14.07
N TYR A 58 7.40 0.93 -14.52
CA TYR A 58 6.19 1.42 -13.86
C TYR A 58 5.95 0.66 -12.56
N ALA A 59 6.22 -0.64 -12.52
CA ALA A 59 6.13 -1.42 -11.29
C ALA A 59 7.10 -0.93 -10.20
N VAL A 60 8.36 -0.66 -10.57
CA VAL A 60 9.35 -0.10 -9.62
C VAL A 60 8.92 1.27 -9.08
N LEU A 61 8.46 2.17 -9.96
CA LEU A 61 7.98 3.48 -9.53
C LEU A 61 6.71 3.38 -8.65
N CYS A 62 5.79 2.48 -9.00
CA CYS A 62 4.55 2.29 -8.24
C CYS A 62 4.85 1.72 -6.85
N ALA A 63 5.67 0.67 -6.78
CA ALA A 63 6.12 0.07 -5.53
C ALA A 63 6.82 1.09 -4.61
N LEU A 64 7.65 1.97 -5.18
CA LEU A 64 8.32 3.03 -4.42
C LEU A 64 7.32 4.07 -3.89
N TRP A 65 6.54 4.70 -4.77
CA TRP A 65 5.67 5.81 -4.41
C TRP A 65 4.50 5.39 -3.53
N LEU A 66 3.80 4.31 -3.90
CA LEU A 66 2.68 3.82 -3.12
C LEU A 66 3.15 3.09 -1.86
N GLY A 67 4.26 2.35 -1.92
CA GLY A 67 4.87 1.76 -0.73
C GLY A 67 5.25 2.83 0.29
N MET A 68 5.94 3.90 -0.15
CA MET A 68 6.27 5.04 0.71
C MET A 68 5.01 5.74 1.25
N GLY A 69 3.98 5.94 0.43
CA GLY A 69 2.71 6.53 0.85
C GLY A 69 2.01 5.70 1.94
N ILE A 70 1.93 4.38 1.76
CA ILE A 70 1.33 3.46 2.75
C ILE A 70 2.16 3.45 4.05
N PHE A 71 3.49 3.47 3.94
CA PHE A 71 4.40 3.52 5.09
C PHE A 71 4.20 4.81 5.91
N LEU A 72 4.21 5.97 5.23
CA LEU A 72 3.96 7.26 5.86
C LEU A 72 2.57 7.33 6.50
N TRP A 73 1.59 6.65 5.91
CA TRP A 73 0.25 6.58 6.48
C TRP A 73 0.19 5.75 7.76
N GLY A 74 0.94 4.64 7.84
CA GLY A 74 1.14 3.90 9.09
C GLY A 74 1.84 4.73 10.17
N LEU A 75 2.85 5.53 9.79
CA LEU A 75 3.53 6.48 10.68
C LEU A 75 2.58 7.55 11.22
N ALA A 76 1.77 8.15 10.35
CA ALA A 76 0.78 9.14 10.76
C ALA A 76 -0.25 8.54 11.73
N GLY A 77 -0.61 7.27 11.55
CA GLY A 77 -1.47 6.52 12.46
C GLY A 77 -0.85 6.31 13.84
N LEU A 78 0.43 5.92 13.92
CA LEU A 78 1.15 5.79 15.19
C LEU A 78 1.35 7.12 15.91
N ALA A 79 1.61 8.19 15.17
CA ALA A 79 1.79 9.53 15.72
C ALA A 79 0.47 10.19 16.16
N GLY A 80 -0.68 9.51 16.01
CA GLY A 80 -2.00 10.06 16.35
C GLY A 80 -2.48 11.16 15.40
N LEU A 81 -1.77 11.41 14.30
CA LEU A 81 -2.06 12.49 13.34
C LEU A 81 -3.30 12.21 12.48
N ASN A 82 -3.77 10.96 12.45
CA ASN A 82 -4.98 10.58 11.72
C ASN A 82 -6.28 10.99 12.44
N ALA A 83 -6.24 11.53 13.66
CA ALA A 83 -7.44 11.85 14.46
C ALA A 83 -8.17 13.16 14.05
N ASN A 84 -8.22 13.50 12.75
CA ASN A 84 -8.72 14.78 12.25
C ASN A 84 -10.11 14.70 11.57
N GLY A 85 -10.95 13.73 11.93
CA GLY A 85 -12.33 13.57 11.43
C GLY A 85 -12.45 13.00 10.01
N VAL A 86 -11.43 13.16 9.16
CA VAL A 86 -11.33 12.54 7.82
C VAL A 86 -10.86 11.09 7.91
N PHE A 87 -9.94 10.82 8.82
CA PHE A 87 -9.46 9.48 9.14
C PHE A 87 -9.89 9.13 10.57
N ARG A 88 -10.18 7.86 10.81
CA ARG A 88 -10.50 7.37 12.15
C ARG A 88 -9.18 7.04 12.88
N THR A 89 -9.24 6.97 14.20
CA THR A 89 -8.15 6.37 14.98
C THR A 89 -7.88 4.96 14.48
N THR A 90 -6.70 4.77 13.91
CA THR A 90 -6.20 3.50 13.40
C THR A 90 -5.87 2.54 14.52
N GLU A 91 -6.28 1.28 14.37
CA GLU A 91 -5.89 0.20 15.28
C GLU A 91 -4.39 -0.10 15.15
N PRO A 92 -3.72 -0.60 16.22
CA PRO A 92 -2.29 -0.92 16.18
C PRO A 92 -1.94 -1.98 15.12
N LEU A 93 -2.84 -2.96 14.91
CA LEU A 93 -2.66 -3.98 13.88
C LEU A 93 -2.73 -3.40 12.47
N GLU A 94 -3.66 -2.48 12.22
CA GLU A 94 -3.80 -1.79 10.95
C GLU A 94 -2.54 -0.98 10.61
N ASN A 95 -1.98 -0.26 11.60
CA ASN A 95 -0.72 0.44 11.42
C ASN A 95 0.42 -0.53 11.12
N ALA A 96 0.55 -1.63 11.87
CA ALA A 96 1.57 -2.64 11.62
C ALA A 96 1.50 -3.21 10.18
N LEU A 97 0.30 -3.47 9.67
CA LEU A 97 0.09 -3.91 8.29
C LEU A 97 0.55 -2.86 7.28
N ARG A 98 0.20 -1.58 7.50
CA ARG A 98 0.66 -0.46 6.66
C ARG A 98 2.19 -0.31 6.69
N PHE A 99 2.82 -0.52 7.84
CA PHE A 99 4.29 -0.52 7.96
C PHE A 99 4.95 -1.63 7.16
N VAL A 100 4.49 -2.87 7.34
CA VAL A 100 5.05 -4.04 6.67
C VAL A 100 4.82 -3.93 5.16
N ALA A 101 3.61 -3.59 4.73
CA ALA A 101 3.29 -3.42 3.31
C ALA A 101 4.04 -2.24 2.68
N GLY A 102 4.15 -1.11 3.37
CA GLY A 102 4.86 0.05 2.85
C GLY A 102 6.37 -0.18 2.76
N GLY A 103 6.97 -0.74 3.81
CA GLY A 103 8.38 -1.08 3.85
C GLY A 103 8.78 -2.12 2.82
N TRP A 104 7.94 -3.13 2.60
CA TRP A 104 8.19 -4.14 1.57
C TRP A 104 8.24 -3.53 0.16
N GLY A 105 7.34 -2.59 -0.16
CA GLY A 105 7.34 -1.89 -1.45
C GLY A 105 8.64 -1.13 -1.71
N MET A 106 9.15 -0.44 -0.69
CA MET A 106 10.42 0.31 -0.77
C MET A 106 11.61 -0.64 -0.98
N VAL A 107 11.70 -1.73 -0.20
CA VAL A 107 12.77 -2.74 -0.36
C VAL A 107 12.72 -3.38 -1.74
N ALA A 108 11.53 -3.76 -2.21
CA ALA A 108 11.34 -4.36 -3.53
C ALA A 108 11.77 -3.43 -4.67
N ALA A 109 11.48 -2.12 -4.55
CA ALA A 109 11.90 -1.12 -5.51
C ALA A 109 13.43 -0.92 -5.52
N VAL A 110 14.06 -0.87 -4.35
CA VAL A 110 15.52 -0.72 -4.21
C VAL A 110 16.25 -1.93 -4.79
N GLU A 111 15.81 -3.15 -4.48
CA GLU A 111 16.40 -4.39 -4.99
C GLU A 111 16.33 -4.48 -6.52
N ASP A 112 15.17 -4.15 -7.10
CA ASP A 112 15.01 -4.16 -8.55
C ASP A 112 15.86 -3.04 -9.23
N ALA A 113 15.99 -1.87 -8.60
CA ALA A 113 16.87 -0.79 -9.08
C ALA A 113 18.36 -1.19 -9.04
N LEU A 114 18.81 -1.80 -7.94
CA LEU A 114 20.18 -2.33 -7.82
C LEU A 114 20.44 -3.46 -8.81
N ALA A 115 19.45 -4.33 -9.04
CA ALA A 115 19.55 -5.39 -10.03
C ALA A 115 19.71 -4.85 -11.46
N TRP A 116 19.08 -3.73 -11.82
CA TRP A 116 19.31 -3.09 -13.11
C TRP A 116 20.70 -2.47 -13.23
N ARG A 117 21.17 -1.80 -12.17
CA ARG A 117 22.54 -1.26 -12.16
C ARG A 117 23.58 -2.36 -12.40
N ARG A 118 23.43 -3.51 -11.73
CA ARG A 118 24.32 -4.67 -11.89
C ARG A 118 24.30 -5.31 -13.29
N LYS A 119 23.23 -5.12 -14.06
CA LYS A 119 23.14 -5.63 -15.44
C LYS A 119 23.68 -4.67 -16.50
N THR A 120 23.90 -3.41 -16.13
CA THR A 120 24.33 -2.34 -17.05
C THR A 120 25.82 -2.02 -16.89
N ALA A 121 26.45 -2.47 -15.80
CA ALA A 121 27.89 -2.43 -15.56
C ALA A 121 28.54 -3.73 -16.06
#